data_AF-A0A1I7XED7-F1
#
_entry.id   AF-A0A1I7XED7-F1
#
_cell.length_a   1.000
_cell.length_b   1.000
_cell.length_c   1.000
_cell.angle_alpha   90.00
_cell.angle_beta   90.00
_cell.angle_gamma   90.00
#
_symmetry.space_group_name_H-M   'P 1'
#
loop_
_entity.id
_entity.type
_entity.pdbx_description
1 polymer ?
#
loop_
_entity_poly.entity_id
_entity_poly.type
_entity_poly.pdbx_seq_one_letter_code
_entity_poly.pdbx_strand_id
1 'polypeptide(L)' 'MNYTLPTFLLFYISTIFCQVVNDTVPTHNNVTTWLVWSEWSTCSDDCGSCGVHVKTRTCLSTSGFNII' A
#
# COMPACT_ATOMS: atom_id res chain seq x y z
N MET A 1 45.97 -9.56 1.76
CA MET A 1 45.18 -8.31 1.69
C MET A 1 43.74 -8.69 1.93
N ASN A 2 43.31 -8.65 3.18
CA ASN A 2 41.96 -9.07 3.59
C ASN A 2 41.03 -7.86 3.47
N TYR A 3 40.23 -7.81 2.42
CA TYR A 3 39.15 -6.84 2.29
C TYR A 3 37.94 -7.36 3.07
N THR A 4 38.00 -7.29 4.40
CA THR A 4 36.79 -7.43 5.23
C THR A 4 35.95 -6.18 4.99
N LEU A 5 35.04 -6.26 4.03
CA LEU A 5 34.05 -5.22 3.78
C LEU A 5 33.32 -4.92 5.09
N PRO A 6 33.19 -3.64 5.50
CA PRO A 6 32.50 -3.29 6.73
C PRO A 6 31.08 -3.86 6.69
N THR A 7 30.66 -4.53 7.77
CA THR A 7 29.32 -5.12 7.93
C THR A 7 28.21 -4.14 7.55
N PHE A 8 28.43 -2.84 7.78
CA PHE A 8 27.56 -1.75 7.35
C PHE A 8 27.23 -1.75 5.85
N LEU A 9 28.18 -2.10 4.98
CA LEU A 9 27.94 -2.23 3.54
C LEU A 9 27.09 -3.46 3.22
N LEU A 10 27.25 -4.58 3.95
CA LEU A 10 26.38 -5.76 3.77
C LEU A 10 24.95 -5.47 4.20
N PHE A 11 24.76 -4.73 5.30
CA PHE A 11 23.44 -4.25 5.72
C PHE A 11 22.83 -3.27 4.71
N TYR A 12 23.62 -2.34 4.17
CA TYR A 12 23.19 -1.41 3.12
C TYR A 12 22.77 -2.14 1.83
N ILE A 13 23.49 -3.17 1.41
CA ILE A 13 23.10 -4.00 0.26
C ILE A 13 21.79 -4.77 0.57
N SER A 14 21.62 -5.29 1.80
CA SER A 14 20.38 -5.98 2.20
C SER A 14 19.15 -5.06 2.26
N THR A 15 19.31 -3.80 2.66
CA THR A 15 18.23 -2.81 2.65
C THR A 15 17.96 -2.27 1.25
N ILE A 16 18.98 -2.22 0.38
CA ILE A 16 18.78 -2.00 -1.06
C ILE A 16 17.98 -3.15 -1.68
N PHE A 17 18.17 -4.40 -1.25
CA PHE A 17 17.36 -5.56 -1.67
C PHE A 17 15.93 -5.57 -1.10
N CYS A 18 15.59 -4.67 -0.18
CA CYS A 18 14.19 -4.31 0.09
C CYS A 18 13.71 -3.33 -1.00
N GLN A 19 13.98 -3.71 -2.25
CA GLN A 19 13.52 -3.00 -3.42
C GLN A 19 12.01 -2.98 -3.32
N VAL A 20 11.47 -1.76 -3.32
CA VAL A 20 10.20 -1.41 -3.93
C VAL A 20 9.77 -2.55 -4.85
N VAL A 21 8.75 -3.30 -4.45
CA VAL A 21 8.00 -4.10 -5.42
C VAL A 21 7.59 -3.10 -6.48
N ASN A 22 8.26 -3.15 -7.63
CA ASN A 22 7.75 -2.56 -8.85
C ASN A 22 6.47 -3.35 -9.10
N ASP A 23 5.34 -2.83 -8.64
CA ASP A 23 4.00 -3.32 -9.00
C ASP A 23 3.75 -3.00 -10.48
N THR A 24 4.60 -3.48 -11.39
CA THR A 24 4.20 -3.66 -12.79
C THR A 24 3.37 -4.93 -12.83
N VAL A 25 2.11 -4.80 -12.40
CA VAL A 25 1.07 -5.80 -12.63
C VAL A 25 1.09 -6.11 -14.13
N PRO A 26 1.31 -7.37 -14.53
CA PRO A 26 1.26 -7.74 -15.94
C PRO A 26 -0.18 -7.50 -16.41
N THR A 27 -0.28 -6.79 -17.54
CA THR A 27 -1.50 -6.28 -18.14
C THR A 27 -2.63 -7.33 -18.21
N HIS A 28 -3.49 -7.36 -17.21
CA HIS A 28 -4.92 -7.56 -17.44
C HIS A 28 -5.52 -6.16 -17.36
N ASN A 29 -6.40 -5.80 -18.30
CA ASN A 29 -7.10 -4.51 -18.31
C ASN A 29 -8.04 -4.42 -17.09
N ASN A 30 -7.43 -4.25 -15.92
CA ASN A 30 -8.06 -4.21 -14.63
C ASN A 30 -8.14 -2.75 -14.25
N VAL A 31 -9.21 -2.10 -14.72
CA VAL A 31 -9.51 -0.74 -14.29
C VAL A 31 -9.90 -0.84 -12.82
N THR A 32 -9.00 -0.35 -11.95
CA THR A 32 -9.29 -0.20 -10.53
C THR A 32 -9.81 1.20 -10.29
N THR A 33 -11.03 1.31 -9.76
CA THR A 33 -11.64 2.59 -9.40
C THR A 33 -12.04 2.56 -7.94
N TRP A 34 -11.72 3.63 -7.24
CA TRP A 34 -12.17 3.81 -5.86
C TRP A 34 -13.57 4.43 -5.88
N LEU A 35 -14.50 3.80 -5.16
CA LEU A 35 -15.79 4.42 -4.89
C LEU A 35 -15.64 5.62 -3.96
N VAL A 36 -16.73 6.38 -3.87
CA VAL A 36 -16.86 7.48 -2.91
C VAL A 36 -16.63 6.96 -1.50
N TRP A 37 -15.97 7.77 -0.68
CA TRP A 37 -15.78 7.48 0.73
C TRP A 37 -17.13 7.36 1.45
N SER A 38 -17.21 6.43 2.41
CA SER A 38 -18.31 6.41 3.36
C SER A 38 -18.28 7.66 4.25
N GLU A 39 -19.41 7.92 4.91
CA GLU A 39 -19.46 8.88 6.01
C GLU A 39 -18.45 8.52 7.11
N TRP A 40 -17.99 9.53 7.83
CA TRP A 40 -17.14 9.34 8.99
C TRP A 40 -17.91 8.65 10.11
N SER A 41 -17.26 7.71 10.80
CA SER A 41 -17.80 7.17 12.05
C SER A 41 -17.91 8.26 13.11
N THR A 42 -18.77 8.03 14.10
CA THR A 42 -18.77 8.84 15.32
C THR A 42 -17.38 8.83 15.94
N CYS A 43 -16.97 9.96 16.49
CA CYS A 43 -15.73 10.05 17.27
C CYS A 43 -15.79 9.03 18.41
N SER A 44 -14.72 8.28 18.63
CA SER A 44 -14.63 7.34 19.76
C SER A 44 -14.53 8.04 21.12
N ASP A 45 -14.36 9.36 21.15
CA ASP A 45 -14.24 10.17 22.35
C ASP A 45 -15.42 11.13 22.50
N ASP A 46 -15.93 11.22 23.72
CA ASP A 46 -16.92 12.22 24.15
C ASP A 46 -16.29 13.59 24.44
N CYS A 47 -14.98 13.65 24.76
CA CYS A 47 -14.27 14.88 25.16
C CYS A 47 -13.04 15.22 24.29
N GLY A 48 -13.10 14.87 23.00
CA GLY A 48 -12.35 15.50 21.89
C GLY A 48 -10.82 15.46 21.92
N SER A 49 -10.19 14.82 22.90
CA SER A 49 -8.74 14.93 23.13
C SER A 49 -7.93 13.75 22.56
N CYS A 50 -8.55 12.58 22.39
CA CYS A 50 -7.90 11.32 21.97
C CYS A 50 -8.78 10.50 21.01
N GLY A 51 -9.74 11.14 20.33
CA GLY A 51 -10.75 10.45 19.53
C GLY A 51 -10.26 10.02 18.16
N VAL A 52 -10.67 8.83 17.73
CA VAL A 52 -10.43 8.32 16.38
C VAL A 52 -11.76 8.24 15.64
N HIS A 53 -11.76 8.70 14.39
CA HIS A 53 -12.84 8.50 13.43
C HIS A 53 -12.33 7.69 12.25
N VAL A 54 -13.18 6.81 11.74
CA VAL A 54 -12.83 5.89 10.66
C VAL A 54 -13.80 6.12 9.51
N LYS A 55 -13.28 6.07 8.28
CA LYS A 55 -14.09 5.98 7.06
C LYS A 55 -13.53 4.90 6.16
N THR A 56 -14.40 4.31 5.35
CA THR A 56 -14.05 3.20 4.46
C THR A 56 -14.38 3.59 3.02
N ARG A 57 -13.67 3.00 2.06
CA ARG A 57 -14.00 3.10 0.62
C ARG A 57 -13.77 1.74 -0.02
N THR A 58 -14.56 1.44 -1.05
CA THR A 58 -14.45 0.18 -1.77
C THR A 58 -13.59 0.37 -3.02
N CYS A 59 -12.68 -0.58 -3.28
CA CYS A 59 -11.96 -0.68 -4.54
C CYS A 59 -12.75 -1.57 -5.49
N LEU A 60 -13.23 -1.01 -6.60
CA LEU A 60 -13.80 -1.78 -7.69
C LEU A 60 -12.69 -2.14 -8.66
N SER A 61 -12.49 -3.43 -8.83
CA SER A 61 -11.53 -4.00 -9.78
C SER A 61 -12.35 -4.64 -10.90
N THR A 62 -12.51 -3.96 -12.03
CA THR A 62 -13.14 -4.57 -13.21
C THR A 62 -12.07 -5.30 -13.99
N SER A 63 -11.95 -6.61 -13.77
CA SER A 63 -11.25 -7.48 -14.70
C SER A 63 -12.08 -7.51 -15.98
N GLY A 64 -11.61 -6.82 -17.02
CA GLY A 64 -12.23 -6.87 -18.34
C GLY A 64 -12.20 -8.29 -18.89
N PHE A 65 -13.20 -9.11 -18.56
CA PHE A 65 -13.57 -10.24 -19.38
C PHE A 65 -14.29 -9.65 -20.59
N ASN A 66 -13.61 -9.62 -21.74
CA ASN A 66 -14.25 -9.45 -23.04
C ASN A 66 -15.36 -10.49 -23.13
N ILE A 67 -16.61 -10.02 -23.05
CA ILE A 67 -17.75 -10.78 -23.54
C ILE A 67 -17.73 -10.63 -25.06
N ILE A 68 -17.51 -11.79 -25.69
CA ILE A 68 -17.64 -12.18 -27.11
C ILE A 68 -18.33 -11.22 -28.07
#